data_AF-A0A527ZVL4-F1
#
_entry.id   AF-A0A527ZVL4-F1
#
_cell.length_a   1.000
_cell.length_b   1.000
_cell.length_c   1.000
_cell.angle_alpha   90.00
_cell.angle_beta   90.00
_cell.angle_gamma   90.00
#
_symmetry.space_group_name_H-M   'P 1'
#
loop_
_entity.id
_entity.type
_entity.pdbx_description
1 polymer ?
#
loop_
_entity_poly.entity_id
_entity_poly.type
_entity_poly.pdbx_seq_one_letter_code
_entity_poly.pdbx_strand_id
1 'polypeptide(L)' 'SNRGYMREPKSKGAPDNWPVSYDPAFAAPIRATLKRILESAIAWAGR' A
#
# COMPACT_ATOMS: atom_id res chain seq x y z
N SER A 1 8.34 8.46 4.92
CA SER A 1 8.00 7.05 4.69
C SER A 1 7.17 7.00 3.42
N ASN A 2 7.75 6.54 2.32
CA ASN A 2 7.22 6.86 0.98
C ASN A 2 6.29 5.78 0.42
N ARG A 3 6.10 4.66 1.11
CA ARG A 3 5.43 3.47 0.55
C ARG A 3 3.99 3.30 1.04
N GLY A 4 3.68 3.60 2.30
CA GLY A 4 2.29 3.57 2.83
C GLY A 4 1.63 2.17 2.91
N TYR A 5 2.08 1.19 2.14
CA TYR A 5 1.66 -0.24 2.20
C TYR A 5 2.69 -1.14 2.87
N MET A 6 3.88 -0.61 3.16
CA MET A 6 4.99 -1.38 3.69
C MET A 6 5.74 -0.55 4.73
N ARG A 7 6.12 -1.19 5.85
CA ARG A 7 6.87 -0.53 6.91
C ARG A 7 8.27 -0.20 6.41
N GLU A 8 8.78 0.97 6.79
CA GLU A 8 10.20 1.26 6.62
C GLU A 8 10.96 0.45 7.69
N PRO A 9 11.99 -0.34 7.32
CA PRO A 9 12.85 -1.00 8.27
C PRO A 9 13.54 0.04 9.15
N LYS A 10 13.78 -0.32 10.42
CA LYS A 10 14.45 0.58 11.38
C LYS A 10 15.92 0.83 11.01
N SER A 11 16.55 -0.11 10.32
CA SER A 11 17.92 -0.03 9.79
C SER A 11 17.91 0.24 8.29
N LYS A 12 19.07 0.60 7.73
CA LYS A 12 19.25 0.69 6.28
C LYS A 12 18.79 -0.61 5.61
N GLY A 13 17.98 -0.48 4.57
CA GLY A 13 17.53 -1.60 3.76
C GLY A 13 18.74 -2.36 3.19
N ALA A 14 18.79 -3.66 3.42
CA ALA A 14 19.79 -4.59 2.90
C ALA A 14 19.07 -5.83 2.33
N PRO A 15 19.70 -6.61 1.43
CA PRO A 15 19.03 -7.73 0.76
C PRO A 15 18.41 -8.78 1.69
N ASP A 16 18.88 -8.85 2.94
CA ASP A 16 18.42 -9.77 3.99
C ASP A 16 17.23 -9.24 4.82
N ASN A 17 17.00 -7.92 4.84
CA ASN A 17 15.91 -7.28 5.61
C ASN A 17 14.85 -6.60 4.73
N TRP A 18 15.05 -6.65 3.42
CA TRP A 18 14.26 -5.96 2.43
C TRP A 18 13.82 -6.89 1.30
N PRO A 19 12.56 -6.86 0.86
CA PRO A 19 11.46 -6.08 1.43
C PRO A 19 11.01 -6.67 2.78
N VAL A 20 10.49 -5.82 3.66
CA VAL A 20 9.84 -6.32 4.87
C VAL A 20 8.60 -7.14 4.50
N SER A 21 8.25 -8.11 5.34
CA SER A 21 7.04 -8.92 5.14
C SER A 21 5.80 -8.05 5.04
N TYR A 22 4.91 -8.42 4.13
CA TYR A 22 3.65 -7.72 3.94
C TYR A 22 2.74 -7.89 5.16
N ASP A 23 2.26 -6.77 5.69
CA ASP A 23 1.33 -6.69 6.82
C ASP A 23 -0.03 -6.18 6.30
N PRO A 24 -1.05 -7.05 6.19
CA PRO A 24 -2.35 -6.67 5.67
C PRO A 24 -3.06 -5.59 6.49
N ALA A 25 -2.80 -5.54 7.80
CA ALA A 25 -3.39 -4.54 8.69
C ALA A 25 -2.72 -3.18 8.51
N PHE A 26 -1.39 -3.15 8.38
CA PHE A 26 -0.65 -1.94 8.04
C PHE A 26 -1.05 -1.38 6.67
N ALA A 27 -1.23 -2.25 5.67
CA ALA A 27 -1.62 -1.86 4.33
C ALA A 27 -3.13 -1.52 4.18
N ALA A 28 -3.96 -1.73 5.22
CA ALA A 28 -5.40 -1.55 5.12
C ALA A 28 -5.84 -0.13 4.69
N PRO A 29 -5.26 0.98 5.23
CA PRO A 29 -5.70 2.33 4.86
C PRO A 29 -5.42 2.68 3.39
N ILE A 30 -4.24 2.33 2.88
CA ILE A 30 -3.88 2.60 1.48
C ILE A 30 -4.67 1.70 0.52
N ARG A 31 -4.95 0.45 0.90
CA ARG A 31 -5.84 -0.44 0.13
C ARG A 31 -7.27 0.10 0.05
N ALA A 32 -7.82 0.59 1.15
CA ALA A 32 -9.14 1.20 1.18
C ALA A 32 -9.21 2.44 0.27
N THR A 33 -8.16 3.27 0.31
CA THR A 33 -8.05 4.47 -0.55
C THR A 33 -8.00 4.10 -2.03
N LEU A 34 -7.12 3.15 -2.40
CA LEU A 34 -7.00 2.67 -3.78
C LEU A 34 -8.31 2.06 -4.28
N LYS A 35 -8.96 1.23 -3.45
CA LYS A 35 -10.27 0.63 -3.76
C LYS A 35 -11.29 1.71 -4.10
N ARG A 36 -11.42 2.75 -3.26
CA ARG A 36 -12.36 3.86 -3.50
C ARG A 36 -12.06 4.60 -4.81
N ILE A 37 -10.79 4.83 -5.14
CA ILE A 37 -10.39 5.48 -6.40
C ILE A 37 -10.82 4.63 -7.60
N LEU A 38 -10.56 3.34 -7.57
CA LEU A 38 -10.92 2.42 -8.65
C LEU A 38 -12.44 2.30 -8.81
N GLU A 39 -13.18 2.19 -7.71
CA GLU A 39 -14.65 2.19 -7.72
C GLU A 39 -15.21 3.48 -8.33
N SER A 40 -14.63 4.62 -7.99
CA SER A 40 -15.02 5.93 -8.54
C SER A 40 -14.75 6.02 -10.05
N ALA A 41 -13.59 5.52 -10.49
CA ALA A 41 -13.21 5.52 -11.90
C ALA A 41 -14.11 4.62 -12.74
N ILE A 42 -14.45 3.42 -12.23
CA ILE A 42 -15.40 2.50 -12.88
C ILE A 42 -16.78 3.14 -12.98
N ALA A 43 -17.27 3.76 -11.90
CA ALA A 43 -18.56 4.43 -11.88
C ALA A 43 -18.62 5.67 -12.80
N TRP A 44 -17.48 6.31 -13.06
CA TRP A 44 -17.38 7.38 -14.05
C TRP A 44 -17.39 6.83 -15.48
N ALA A 45 -16.62 5.78 -15.76
CA ALA A 45 -16.50 5.21 -17.10
C ALA A 45 -17.78 4.54 -17.62
N GLY A 46 -18.68 4.13 -16.72
CA GLY A 46 -19.98 3.56 -17.07
C GLY A 46 -21.11 4.59 -17.29
N ARG A 47 -20.82 5.89 -17.21
CA ARG A 47 -21.75 6.98 -17.56
C ARG A 47 -21.61 7.34 -19.03
#